data_AF-A0A5S9M8Y4-F1
#
_entry.id   AF-A0A5S9M8Y4-F1
#
_cell.length_a   1.000
_cell.length_b   1.000
_cell.length_c   1.000
_cell.angle_alpha   90.00
_cell.angle_beta   90.00
_cell.angle_gamma   90.00
#
_symmetry.space_group_name_H-M   'P 1'
#
loop_
_entity.id
_entity.type
_entity.pdbx_description
1 polymer ?
#
loop_
_entity_poly.entity_id
_entity_poly.type
_entity_poly.pdbx_seq_one_letter_code
_entity_poly.pdbx_strand_id
1 'polypeptide(L)' 'MNQKEAIQAVVDMQKRAEEELSVYFAHLIKKRKKTPANDLISLLIQAEIDGDRLTENELLGFLYSITRCRQ' A
#
# COMPACT_ATOMS: atom_id res chain seq x y z
N MET A 1 -3.93 -30.70 15.93
CA MET A 1 -4.13 -29.40 15.26
C MET A 1 -5.42 -28.82 15.77
N ASN A 2 -5.31 -27.83 16.64
CA ASN A 2 -6.48 -27.21 17.25
C ASN A 2 -6.99 -26.05 16.38
N GLN A 3 -8.29 -25.76 16.47
CA GLN A 3 -8.93 -24.70 15.70
C GLN A 3 -8.23 -23.33 15.87
N LYS A 4 -7.68 -23.05 17.06
CA LYS A 4 -6.89 -21.84 17.34
C LYS A 4 -5.58 -21.76 16.55
N GLU A 5 -4.85 -22.86 16.40
CA GLU A 5 -3.57 -22.90 15.69
C GLU A 5 -3.77 -22.72 14.18
N ALA A 6 -4.84 -23.31 13.64
CA ALA A 6 -5.22 -23.14 12.24
C ALA A 6 -5.61 -21.68 11.93
N ILE A 7 -6.38 -21.03 12.82
CA ILE A 7 -6.73 -19.62 12.68
C ILE A 7 -5.47 -18.74 12.77
N GLN A 8 -4.57 -19.02 13.71
CA GLN A 8 -3.33 -18.24 13.87
C GLN A 8 -2.44 -18.33 12.63
N ALA A 9 -2.29 -19.52 12.04
CA ALA A 9 -1.50 -19.69 10.82
C ALA A 9 -2.05 -18.85 9.66
N VAL A 10 -3.38 -18.80 9.49
CA VAL A 10 -4.01 -17.96 8.46
C VAL A 10 -3.77 -16.47 8.73
N VAL A 11 -3.89 -16.02 9.98
CA VAL A 11 -3.63 -14.62 10.37
C VAL A 11 -2.17 -14.24 10.13
N ASP A 12 -1.22 -15.12 10.45
CA ASP A 12 0.21 -14.87 10.24
C ASP A 12 0.56 -14.80 8.75
N MET A 13 -0.06 -15.64 7.93
CA MET A 13 0.10 -15.58 6.46
C MET A 13 -0.46 -14.26 5.90
N GLN A 14 -1.62 -13.80 6.38
CA GLN A 14 -2.18 -12.51 5.98
C GLN A 14 -1.26 -11.35 6.38
N LYS A 15 -0.75 -11.34 7.61
CA LYS A 15 0.20 -10.30 8.06
C LYS A 15 1.44 -10.23 7.20
N ARG A 16 2.06 -11.37 6.89
CA ARG A 16 3.26 -11.39 6.03
C ARG A 16 2.98 -10.86 4.64
N ALA A 17 1.86 -11.23 4.05
CA ALA A 17 1.46 -10.70 2.73
C ALA A 17 1.24 -9.18 2.77
N GLU A 18 0.60 -8.66 3.83
CA GLU A 18 0.42 -7.21 4.02
C GLU A 18 1.75 -6.47 4.25
N GLU A 19 2.68 -7.07 5.00
CA GLU A 19 4.01 -6.52 5.24
C GLU A 19 4.84 -6.48 3.94
N GLU A 20 4.85 -7.54 3.15
CA GLU A 20 5.56 -7.58 1.86
C GLU A 20 5.02 -6.53 0.89
N LEU A 21 3.69 -6.39 0.83
CA LEU A 21 3.03 -5.38 0.00
C LEU A 21 3.35 -3.95 0.48
N SER A 22 3.40 -3.74 1.81
CA SER A 22 3.80 -2.46 2.41
C SER A 22 5.22 -2.08 2.00
N VAL A 23 6.16 -3.02 2.11
CA VAL A 23 7.57 -2.80 1.76
C VAL A 23 7.71 -2.50 0.26
N TYR A 24 6.98 -3.24 -0.58
CA TYR A 24 6.97 -3.01 -2.03
C TYR A 24 6.47 -1.60 -2.38
N PHE A 25 5.30 -1.20 -1.86
CA PHE A 25 4.73 0.11 -2.15
C PHE A 25 5.57 1.25 -1.60
N ALA A 26 6.17 1.10 -0.41
CA ALA A 26 7.08 2.10 0.15
C ALA A 26 8.31 2.33 -0.76
N HIS A 27 8.90 1.26 -1.30
CA HIS A 27 10.00 1.38 -2.28
C HIS A 27 9.54 2.03 -3.58
N LEU A 28 8.36 1.67 -4.07
CA LEU A 28 7.80 2.21 -5.31
C LEU A 28 7.52 3.71 -5.19
N ILE A 29 6.92 4.16 -4.09
CA ILE A 29 6.66 5.59 -3.81
C ILE A 29 7.99 6.35 -3.78
N LYS A 30 9.01 5.86 -3.06
CA LYS A 30 10.34 6.51 -3.02
C LYS A 30 10.98 6.61 -4.42
N LYS A 31 10.83 5.57 -5.25
CA LYS A 31 11.33 5.58 -6.63
C LYS A 31 10.59 6.60 -7.49
N ARG A 32 9.26 6.65 -7.41
CA ARG A 32 8.42 7.58 -8.18
C ARG A 32 8.55 9.03 -7.74
N LYS A 33 8.84 9.30 -6.46
CA LYS A 33 9.22 10.64 -5.98
C LYS A 33 10.48 11.19 -6.66
N LYS A 34 11.46 10.32 -6.94
CA LYS A 34 12.71 10.72 -7.62
C LYS A 34 12.60 10.70 -9.14
N THR A 35 11.82 9.77 -9.67
CA THR A 35 11.63 9.59 -11.12
C THR A 35 10.15 9.35 -11.39
N PRO A 36 9.36 10.42 -11.53
CA PRO A 36 7.95 10.31 -11.89
C PRO A 36 7.79 9.57 -13.21
N ALA A 37 6.78 8.70 -13.28
CA ALA A 37 6.40 7.98 -14.50
C ALA A 37 4.98 8.38 -14.92
N ASN A 38 4.50 7.87 -16.06
CA ASN A 38 3.12 8.08 -16.49
C ASN A 38 2.19 7.00 -15.87
N ASP A 39 2.13 6.94 -14.53
CA ASP A 39 1.31 5.99 -13.78
C ASP A 39 0.51 6.68 -12.66
N LEU A 40 -0.54 5.99 -12.18
CA LEU A 40 -1.43 6.51 -11.14
C LEU A 40 -0.70 6.91 -9.85
N ILE A 41 0.38 6.19 -9.50
CA ILE A 41 1.18 6.50 -8.31
C ILE A 41 1.89 7.84 -8.48
N SER A 42 2.46 8.09 -9.65
CA SER A 42 3.13 9.36 -9.97
C SER A 42 2.14 10.52 -10.06
N LEU A 43 0.91 10.26 -10.53
CA LEU A 43 -0.17 11.25 -10.52
C LEU A 43 -0.59 11.59 -9.08
N LEU A 44 -0.78 10.59 -8.21
CA LEU A 44 -1.15 10.81 -6.81
C LEU A 44 -0.05 11.51 -6.00
N ILE A 45 1.23 11.22 -6.26
CA ILE A 45 2.37 11.92 -5.61
C ILE A 45 2.39 13.42 -5.97
N GLN A 46 1.99 13.76 -7.19
CA GLN A 46 1.92 15.15 -7.67
C GLN A 46 0.58 15.81 -7.35
N ALA A 47 -0.41 15.04 -6.91
CA ALA A 47 -1.73 15.55 -6.59
C ALA A 47 -1.64 16.51 -5.40
N GLU A 48 -2.20 17.70 -5.60
CA GLU A 48 -2.28 18.77 -4.61
C GLU A 48 -3.76 19.17 -4.51
N ILE A 49 -4.32 19.09 -3.30
CA ILE A 49 -5.72 19.46 -3.01
C ILE A 49 -5.65 20.59 -1.98
N ASP A 50 -6.20 21.75 -2.34
CA ASP A 50 -6.24 22.94 -1.46
C ASP A 50 -4.85 23.38 -0.92
N GLY A 51 -3.78 23.08 -1.67
CA GLY A 51 -2.39 23.38 -1.30
C GLY A 51 -1.70 22.29 -0.48
N ASP A 52 -2.43 21.25 -0.08
CA ASP A 52 -1.89 20.11 0.66
C ASP A 52 -1.60 18.92 -0.27
N ARG A 53 -0.46 18.27 -0.01
CA ARG A 53 -0.01 17.08 -0.73
C ARG A 53 -0.21 15.83 0.11
N LEU A 54 -0.55 14.73 -0.56
CA LEU A 54 -0.69 13.45 0.10
C LEU A 54 0.63 13.01 0.75
N THR A 55 0.55 12.66 2.02
CA THR A 55 1.65 12.04 2.78
C THR A 55 1.88 10.59 2.31
N GLU A 56 3.04 10.01 2.66
CA GLU A 56 3.34 8.61 2.29
C GLU A 56 2.30 7.62 2.85
N ASN A 57 1.80 7.88 4.07
CA ASN A 57 0.79 7.04 4.70
C ASN A 57 -0.56 7.12 3.98
N GLU A 58 -0.96 8.30 3.51
CA GLU A 58 -2.19 8.47 2.73
C GLU A 58 -2.07 7.82 1.35
N LEU A 59 -0.93 7.98 0.68
CA LEU A 59 -0.63 7.30 -0.59
C LEU A 59 -0.71 5.77 -0.44
N LEU A 60 -0.14 5.21 0.63
CA LEU A 60 -0.28 3.78 0.94
C LEU A 60 -1.74 3.40 1.18
N GLY A 61 -2.49 4.20 1.94
CA GLY A 61 -3.93 4.01 2.16
C GLY A 61 -4.74 3.95 0.86
N PHE A 62 -4.46 4.85 -0.09
CA PHE A 62 -5.09 4.82 -1.41
C PHE A 62 -4.74 3.57 -2.21
N LEU A 63 -3.47 3.13 -2.19
CA LEU A 63 -3.04 1.92 -2.88
C LEU A 63 -3.70 0.66 -2.29
N TYR A 64 -3.86 0.60 -0.97
CA TYR A 64 -4.61 -0.47 -0.30
C TYR A 64 -6.08 -0.46 -0.68
N SER A 65 -6.72 0.71 -0.72
CA SER A 65 -8.12 0.85 -1.09
C SER A 65 -8.39 0.33 -2.52
N ILE A 66 -7.52 0.67 -3.47
CA ILE A 66 -7.62 0.17 -4.85
C ILE A 66 -7.38 -1.34 -4.93
N THR A 67 -6.39 -1.84 -4.19
CA THR A 67 -6.06 -3.28 -4.17
C THR A 67 -7.16 -4.12 -3.50
N ARG A 68 -7.93 -3.53 -2.58
CA ARG A 68 -9.07 -4.17 -1.89
C ARG A 68 -10.42 -3.98 -2.58
N CYS A 69 -10.49 -3.33 -3.75
CA CYS A 69 -11.74 -3.11 -4.51
C CYS A 69 -12.26 -4.38 -5.23
N ARG A 70 -12.23 -5.54 -4.56
CA ARG A 70 -12.78 -6.82 -5.05
C ARG A 70 -13.27 -7.79 -3.95
N GLN A 71 -13.50 -7.32 -2.72
CA GLN A 71 -14.24 -8.10 -1.72
C GLN A 71 -15.48 -7.36 -1.25
#